data_AF-A0A432T7E3-F1
#
_entry.id   AF-A0A432T7E3-F1
#
_cell.length_a   1.000
_cell.length_b   1.000
_cell.length_c   1.000
_cell.angle_alpha   90.00
_cell.angle_beta   90.00
_cell.angle_gamma   90.00
#
_symmetry.space_group_name_H-M   'P 1'
#
loop_
_entity.id
_entity.type
_entity.pdbx_description
1 polymer ?
#
loop_
_entity_poly.entity_id
_entity_poly.type
_entity_poly.pdbx_seq_one_letter_code
_entity_poly.pdbx_strand_id
1 'polypeptide(L)'
;GGVWANESWGRYWGWDSKETWAAVTILIYATVLHLRFIPALRSNFVFNVASTWAYFSVLMTYFGVNYYLSGLHSYAAGDPVPIPTWVYVAVATLLALTLLAARNRKLS
;
A
#
# COMPACT_ATOMS: atom_id res chain seq x y z
N GLY A 1 5.49 10.41 13.27
CA GLY A 1 5.36 10.97 11.91
C GLY A 1 5.34 12.48 11.96
N GLY A 2 4.18 13.10 12.15
CA GLY A 2 4.05 14.56 12.12
C GLY A 2 4.91 15.35 13.13
N VAL A 3 5.07 14.85 14.37
CA VAL A 3 5.95 15.49 15.37
C VAL A 3 7.41 15.55 14.88
N TRP A 4 7.93 14.42 14.40
CA TRP A 4 9.27 14.34 13.83
C TRP A 4 9.43 15.23 12.59
N ALA A 5 8.42 15.32 11.73
CA ALA A 5 8.43 16.21 10.56
C ALA A 5 8.51 17.68 10.99
N ASN A 6 7.79 18.07 12.05
CA ASN A 6 7.84 19.43 12.58
C ASN A 6 9.21 19.76 13.19
N GLU A 7 9.83 18.82 13.90
CA GLU A 7 11.18 18.96 14.44
C GLU A 7 12.25 19.02 13.33
N SER A 8 12.07 18.28 12.23
CA SER A 8 13.07 18.18 11.15
C SER A 8 12.95 19.31 10.13
N TRP A 9 11.72 19.72 9.80
CA TRP A 9 11.43 20.58 8.64
C TRP A 9 10.57 21.80 8.97
N GLY A 10 10.25 22.03 10.25
CA GLY A 10 9.48 23.20 10.71
C GLY A 10 7.99 23.18 10.35
N ARG A 11 7.46 22.04 9.90
CA ARG A 11 6.03 21.85 9.60
C ARG A 11 5.59 20.41 9.83
N TYR A 12 4.33 20.21 10.20
CA TYR A 12 3.75 18.88 10.41
C TYR A 12 3.42 18.12 9.11
N TRP A 13 3.17 18.86 8.02
CA TRP A 13 2.73 18.34 6.73
C TRP A 13 2.94 19.39 5.63
N GLY A 14 3.14 18.96 4.40
CA GLY A 14 3.44 19.76 3.20
C GLY A 14 2.86 19.23 1.88
N TRP A 15 2.01 18.19 1.88
CA TRP A 15 1.34 17.61 0.71
C TRP A 15 2.26 17.17 -0.43
N ASP A 16 3.54 16.88 -0.16
CA ASP A 16 4.39 16.30 -1.19
C ASP A 16 3.95 14.85 -1.51
N SER A 17 4.49 14.27 -2.58
CA SER A 17 4.08 12.95 -3.05
C SER A 17 4.21 11.86 -1.98
N LYS A 18 5.22 11.91 -1.10
CA LYS A 18 5.38 10.90 -0.04
C LYS A 18 4.34 11.08 1.05
N GLU A 19 4.11 12.32 1.47
CA GLU A 19 3.10 12.64 2.46
C GLU A 19 1.70 12.30 1.94
N THR A 20 1.36 12.68 0.71
CA THR A 20 0.08 12.34 0.07
C THR A 20 -0.15 10.82 0.03
N TRP A 21 0.85 10.04 -0.36
CA TRP A 21 0.74 8.58 -0.36
C TRP A 21 0.73 7.96 1.05
N ALA A 22 1.36 8.60 2.03
CA ALA A 22 1.20 8.21 3.44
C ALA A 22 -0.25 8.41 3.92
N ALA A 23 -0.91 9.50 3.52
CA ALA A 23 -2.33 9.70 3.80
C ALA A 23 -3.22 8.66 3.09
N VAL A 24 -2.96 8.37 1.82
CA VAL A 24 -3.65 7.30 1.07
C VAL A 24 -3.49 5.95 1.76
N THR A 25 -2.28 5.63 2.22
CA THR A 25 -2.00 4.39 2.96
C THR A 25 -2.84 4.31 4.24
N ILE A 26 -2.91 5.40 5.01
CA ILE A 26 -3.76 5.47 6.22
C ILE A 26 -5.23 5.21 5.86
N LEU A 27 -5.74 5.82 4.79
CA LEU A 27 -7.13 5.61 4.34
C LEU A 27 -7.38 4.16 3.93
N ILE A 28 -6.46 3.54 3.17
CA ILE A 28 -6.58 2.14 2.75
C ILE A 28 -6.60 1.22 3.97
N TYR A 29 -5.70 1.39 4.93
CA TYR A 29 -5.69 0.58 6.14
C TYR A 29 -6.90 0.85 7.04
N ALA A 30 -7.39 2.09 7.10
CA ALA A 30 -8.64 2.41 7.77
C ALA A 30 -9.82 1.66 7.14
N THR A 31 -9.89 1.60 5.80
CA THR A 31 -10.89 0.79 5.08
C THR A 31 -10.76 -0.69 5.43
N VAL A 32 -9.54 -1.27 5.39
CA VAL A 32 -9.31 -2.68 5.74
C VAL A 32 -9.79 -3.00 7.15
N LEU A 33 -9.49 -2.13 8.12
CA LEU A 33 -9.97 -2.29 9.49
C LEU A 33 -11.48 -2.14 9.57
N HIS A 34 -12.06 -1.21 8.80
CA HIS A 34 -13.50 -0.98 8.76
C HIS A 34 -14.28 -2.19 8.24
N LEU A 35 -13.70 -3.01 7.36
CA LEU A 35 -14.32 -4.25 6.87
C LEU A 35 -14.72 -5.21 8.02
N ARG A 36 -14.03 -5.13 9.18
CA ARG A 36 -14.34 -5.95 10.35
C ARG A 36 -15.68 -5.59 11.01
N PHE A 37 -16.16 -4.38 10.80
CA PHE A 37 -17.44 -3.91 11.33
C PHE A 37 -18.62 -4.18 10.39
N ILE A 38 -18.34 -4.61 9.15
CA ILE A 38 -19.37 -4.93 8.15
C ILE A 38 -19.71 -6.42 8.26
N PRO A 39 -20.93 -6.81 8.67
CA PRO A 39 -21.29 -8.22 8.90
C PRO A 39 -21.03 -9.15 7.71
N ALA A 40 -21.23 -8.65 6.48
CA ALA A 40 -20.97 -9.40 5.25
C ALA A 40 -19.48 -9.63 4.95
N LEU A 41 -18.58 -8.80 5.51
CA LEU A 41 -17.15 -8.76 5.17
C LEU A 41 -16.24 -9.12 6.35
N ARG A 42 -16.76 -9.28 7.57
CA ARG A 42 -15.99 -9.50 8.81
C ARG A 42 -15.23 -10.83 8.94
N SER A 43 -15.05 -11.58 7.86
CA SER A 43 -14.35 -12.87 7.89
C SER A 43 -12.83 -12.70 7.94
N ASN A 44 -12.13 -13.63 8.61
CA ASN A 44 -10.66 -13.69 8.64
C ASN A 44 -10.06 -13.74 7.22
N PHE A 45 -10.71 -14.47 6.30
CA PHE A 45 -10.26 -14.53 4.91
C PHE A 45 -10.22 -13.15 4.24
N VAL A 46 -11.34 -12.42 4.28
CA VAL A 46 -11.45 -11.08 3.68
C VAL A 46 -10.46 -10.12 4.32
N PHE A 47 -10.33 -10.16 5.65
CA PHE A 47 -9.37 -9.32 6.37
C PHE A 47 -7.92 -9.60 5.95
N ASN A 48 -7.52 -10.87 5.87
CA ASN A 48 -6.15 -11.26 5.50
C ASN A 48 -5.84 -10.91 4.03
N VAL A 49 -6.78 -11.15 3.12
CA VAL A 49 -6.64 -10.78 1.70
C VAL A 49 -6.53 -9.27 1.57
N ALA A 50 -7.46 -8.51 2.17
CA ALA A 50 -7.45 -7.05 2.09
C ALA A 50 -6.17 -6.46 2.71
N SER A 51 -5.68 -7.01 3.83
CA SER A 51 -4.40 -6.61 4.45
C SER A 51 -3.20 -6.87 3.54
N THR A 52 -3.17 -8.02 2.86
CA THR A 52 -2.10 -8.39 1.93
C THR A 52 -2.04 -7.41 0.75
N TRP A 53 -3.19 -7.06 0.17
CA TRP A 53 -3.25 -6.10 -0.93
C TRP A 53 -3.04 -4.65 -0.48
N ALA A 54 -3.45 -4.29 0.73
CA ALA A 54 -3.18 -2.96 1.29
C ALA A 54 -1.69 -2.67 1.43
N TYR A 55 -0.85 -3.69 1.63
CA TYR A 55 0.61 -3.53 1.69
C TYR A 55 1.20 -2.90 0.41
N PHE A 56 0.57 -3.05 -0.76
CA PHE A 56 1.02 -2.38 -1.98
C PHE A 56 0.95 -0.86 -1.90
N SER A 57 0.08 -0.28 -1.06
CA SER A 57 0.06 1.18 -0.81
C SER A 57 1.32 1.67 -0.09
N VAL A 58 1.86 0.84 0.81
CA VAL A 58 3.14 1.09 1.47
C VAL A 58 4.27 0.99 0.43
N LEU A 59 4.28 -0.06 -0.39
CA LEU A 59 5.26 -0.21 -1.47
C LEU A 59 5.21 0.97 -2.46
N MET A 60 4.03 1.52 -2.73
CA MET A 60 3.88 2.71 -3.56
C MET A 60 4.54 3.94 -2.90
N THR A 61 4.45 4.08 -1.58
CA THR A 61 5.12 5.18 -0.86
C THR A 61 6.66 5.04 -0.90
N TYR A 62 7.18 3.81 -0.77
CA TYR A 62 8.63 3.55 -0.73
C TYR A 62 9.30 3.44 -2.11
N PHE A 63 8.66 2.82 -3.08
CA PHE A 63 9.22 2.61 -4.43
C PHE A 63 8.51 3.52 -5.43
N GLY A 64 7.18 3.46 -5.43
CA GLY A 64 6.33 4.23 -6.34
C GLY A 64 6.68 5.70 -6.42
N VAL A 65 6.67 6.39 -5.27
CA VAL A 65 6.95 7.82 -5.19
C VAL A 65 8.38 8.15 -5.59
N ASN A 66 9.35 7.28 -5.28
CA ASN A 66 10.76 7.57 -5.58
C ASN A 66 11.11 7.36 -7.06
N TYR A 67 10.42 6.49 -7.78
CA TYR A 67 10.75 6.14 -9.18
C TYR A 67 9.74 6.63 -10.21
N TYR A 68 8.49 6.89 -9.82
CA TYR A 68 7.40 7.18 -10.75
C TYR A 68 6.65 8.50 -10.49
N LEU A 69 6.89 9.15 -9.34
CA LEU A 69 6.35 10.49 -9.06
C LEU A 69 7.48 11.49 -8.80
N SER A 70 7.25 12.73 -9.20
CA SER A 70 8.15 13.85 -8.95
C SER A 70 7.75 14.60 -7.67
N GLY A 71 8.71 14.94 -6.80
CA GLY A 71 8.47 15.74 -5.60
C GLY A 71 9.77 16.06 -4.85
N LEU A 72 9.68 16.89 -3.79
CA LEU A 72 10.82 17.34 -2.96
C LEU A 72 11.65 16.20 -2.34
N HIS A 73 11.09 15.00 -2.30
CA HIS A 73 11.73 13.79 -1.78
C HIS A 73 11.93 12.69 -2.84
N SER A 74 11.78 12.99 -4.13
CA SER A 74 12.03 12.03 -5.21
C SER A 74 13.49 12.16 -5.64
N TYR A 75 14.28 11.12 -5.38
CA TYR A 75 15.73 11.12 -5.62
C TYR A 75 16.12 10.58 -6.99
N ALA A 76 15.18 9.97 -7.73
CA ALA A 76 15.41 9.49 -9.10
C ALA A 76 14.81 10.48 -10.12
N ALA A 77 15.49 11.61 -10.33
CA ALA A 77 15.22 12.47 -11.47
C ALA A 77 16.00 11.94 -12.70
N GLY A 78 15.55 10.80 -13.22
CA GLY A 78 16.11 10.15 -14.41
C GLY A 78 15.07 9.15 -14.95
N ASP A 79 15.18 8.77 -16.23
CA ASP A 79 14.18 7.98 -16.97
C ASP A 79 13.49 6.91 -16.11
N PRO A 80 12.15 6.77 -16.19
CA PRO A 80 11.40 5.86 -15.34
C PRO A 80 12.01 4.47 -15.43
N VAL A 81 12.55 3.99 -14.30
CA VAL A 81 13.16 2.67 -14.24
C VAL A 81 12.04 1.66 -14.55
N PRO A 82 12.19 0.80 -15.56
CA PRO A 82 11.16 -0.17 -15.89
C PRO A 82 10.88 -1.05 -14.66
N ILE A 83 9.60 -1.29 -14.38
CA ILE A 83 9.18 -2.15 -13.27
C ILE A 83 9.88 -3.50 -13.43
N PRO A 84 10.69 -3.94 -12.44
CA PRO A 84 11.41 -5.20 -12.55
C PRO A 84 10.46 -6.38 -12.82
N THR A 85 10.82 -7.28 -13.73
CA THR A 85 9.95 -8.38 -14.17
C THR A 85 9.43 -9.25 -13.01
N TRP A 86 10.25 -9.42 -11.97
CA TRP A 86 9.88 -10.20 -10.78
C TRP A 86 8.67 -9.61 -10.03
N VAL A 87 8.39 -8.30 -10.15
CA VAL A 87 7.22 -7.66 -9.54
C VAL A 87 5.94 -8.22 -10.16
N TYR A 88 5.88 -8.35 -11.49
CA TYR A 88 4.73 -8.93 -12.17
C TYR A 88 4.51 -10.38 -11.78
N VAL A 89 5.59 -11.16 -11.66
CA VAL A 89 5.53 -12.56 -11.20
C VAL A 89 5.02 -12.63 -9.75
N ALA A 90 5.52 -11.75 -8.86
CA ALA A 90 5.07 -11.71 -7.46
C ALA A 90 3.58 -11.34 -7.34
N VAL A 91 3.12 -10.34 -8.09
CA VAL A 91 1.70 -9.95 -8.14
C VAL A 91 0.83 -11.08 -8.69
N ALA A 92 1.24 -11.71 -9.79
CA ALA A 92 0.53 -12.85 -10.36
C ALA A 92 0.45 -14.04 -9.39
N THR A 93 1.55 -14.30 -8.68
CA THR A 93 1.61 -15.36 -7.66
C THR A 93 0.69 -15.04 -6.48
N LEU A 94 0.70 -13.81 -5.97
CA LEU A 94 -0.20 -13.37 -4.89
C LEU A 94 -1.68 -13.43 -5.32
N LEU A 95 -1.98 -13.06 -6.57
CA LEU A 95 -3.31 -13.21 -7.15
C LEU A 95 -3.72 -14.69 -7.20
N ALA A 96 -2.86 -15.56 -7.72
CA ALA A 96 -3.11 -17.00 -7.78
C ALA A 96 -3.34 -17.58 -6.38
N LEU A 97 -2.50 -17.22 -5.39
CA LEU A 97 -2.66 -17.62 -4.00
C LEU A 97 -3.99 -17.12 -3.41
N THR A 98 -4.37 -15.88 -3.69
CA THR A 98 -5.65 -15.32 -3.25
C THR A 98 -6.83 -16.11 -3.82
N LEU A 99 -6.78 -16.46 -5.12
CA LEU A 99 -7.82 -17.24 -5.79
C LEU A 99 -7.89 -18.69 -5.29
N LEU A 100 -6.75 -19.33 -5.07
CA LEU A 100 -6.67 -20.68 -4.50
C LEU A 100 -7.20 -20.69 -3.06
N ALA A 101 -6.80 -19.72 -2.24
CA ALA A 101 -7.32 -19.57 -0.89
C ALA A 101 -8.83 -19.28 -0.87
N ALA A 102 -9.35 -18.51 -1.84
CA ALA A 102 -10.79 -18.27 -1.98
C ALA A 102 -11.57 -19.55 -2.28
N ARG A 103 -11.03 -20.46 -3.09
CA ARG A 103 -11.64 -21.76 -3.41
C ARG A 103 -11.70 -22.68 -2.18
N ASN A 104 -10.65 -22.66 -1.35
CA ASN A 104 -10.55 -23.50 -0.16
C ASN A 104 -11.30 -22.94 1.06
N ARG A 105 -11.93 -21.76 0.95
CA ARG A 105 -12.64 -21.09 2.05
C ARG A 105 -13.85 -21.87 2.60
N LYS A 106 -14.35 -22.87 1.85
CA LYS A 106 -15.48 -23.73 2.26
C LYS A 106 -15.05 -25.00 3.02
N LEU A 107 -13.75 -25.23 3.24
CA LEU A 107 -13.23 -26.47 3.83
C LEU A 107 -13.01 -26.41 5.36
N SER A 108 -13.50 -25.37 6.06
CA SER A 108 -13.52 -25.31 7.53
C SER A 108 -14.93 -25.14 8.06
#